data_AF-A0A2E5HJH9-F1
#
_entry.id   AF-A0A2E5HJH9-F1
#
_cell.length_a   1.000
_cell.length_b   1.000
_cell.length_c   1.000
_cell.angle_alpha   90.00
_cell.angle_beta   90.00
_cell.angle_gamma   90.00
#
_symmetry.space_group_name_H-M   'P 1'
#
loop_
_entity.id
_entity.type
_entity.pdbx_description
1 polymer ?
#
loop_
_entity_poly.entity_id
_entity_poly.type
_entity_poly.pdbx_seq_one_letter_code
_entity_poly.pdbx_strand_id
1 'polypeptide(L)'
;MLVIVIAASALAAGCGASMAQQPTSAVQGYVSAVQSRDASAVYAMLDPSMRMEMSEDDFEAWFDTNYDMVLEQARSLEARADNDHVEVQAEIPLDMGHLARLSWSGSDWRLDNQHLTRSDQKTPRETLTAFADALERGDFETILGLLSTERRSAYISEMEALRDRVSRADGGGIVTRGEEAILPLPNGDRIVFVRENGAWKIQSFEQADY
;
A
#
# COMPACT_ATOMS: atom_id res chain seq x y z
N MET A 1 -25.37 47.90 51.69
CA MET A 1 -24.58 46.67 51.88
C MET A 1 -24.90 45.77 50.68
N LEU A 2 -23.99 45.73 49.71
CA LEU A 2 -24.20 45.15 48.37
C LEU A 2 -23.42 43.82 48.31
N VAL A 3 -24.11 42.71 48.08
CA VAL A 3 -23.48 41.39 47.89
C VAL A 3 -23.43 41.14 46.38
N ILE A 4 -22.22 41.18 45.81
CA ILE A 4 -21.96 40.86 44.40
C ILE A 4 -21.75 39.35 44.28
N VAL A 5 -22.63 38.71 43.50
CA VAL A 5 -22.52 37.33 43.06
C VAL A 5 -21.53 37.28 41.90
N ILE A 6 -20.40 36.59 42.06
CA ILE A 6 -19.49 36.27 40.96
C ILE A 6 -19.81 34.84 40.49
N ALA A 7 -20.55 34.75 39.40
CA ALA A 7 -20.75 33.50 38.66
C ALA A 7 -19.50 33.24 37.81
N ALA A 8 -18.77 32.18 38.13
CA ALA A 8 -17.62 31.73 37.35
C ALA A 8 -18.11 30.94 36.12
N SER A 9 -18.09 31.59 34.96
CA SER A 9 -18.30 30.95 33.66
C SER A 9 -17.04 30.18 33.26
N ALA A 10 -17.09 28.85 33.33
CA ALA A 10 -16.06 27.98 32.77
C ALA A 10 -16.16 28.00 31.23
N LEU A 11 -15.13 28.55 30.58
CA LEU A 11 -14.98 28.48 29.13
C LEU A 11 -14.71 27.04 28.70
N ALA A 12 -15.59 26.51 27.86
CA ALA A 12 -15.34 25.32 27.07
C ALA A 12 -14.22 25.62 26.06
N ALA A 13 -12.99 25.20 26.37
CA ALA A 13 -11.95 25.01 25.37
C ALA A 13 -12.36 23.78 24.54
N GLY A 14 -13.05 24.04 23.42
CA GLY A 14 -13.34 23.02 22.44
C GLY A 14 -12.03 22.40 21.95
N CYS A 15 -11.93 21.07 22.03
CA CYS A 15 -10.95 20.31 21.29
C CYS A 15 -11.07 20.71 19.82
N GLY A 16 -10.10 21.47 19.32
CA GLY A 16 -9.91 21.60 17.89
C GLY A 16 -9.69 20.20 17.38
N ALA A 17 -10.67 19.66 16.67
CA ALA A 17 -10.47 18.50 15.82
C ALA A 17 -9.24 18.83 14.97
N SER A 18 -8.16 18.08 15.16
CA SER A 18 -7.02 18.09 14.26
C SER A 18 -7.58 17.77 12.89
N MET A 19 -7.81 18.80 12.08
CA MET A 19 -8.29 18.68 10.72
C MET A 19 -7.20 17.89 10.02
N ALA A 20 -7.47 16.61 9.77
CA ALA A 20 -6.57 15.76 9.02
C ALA A 20 -6.19 16.50 7.74
N GLN A 21 -4.90 16.63 7.48
CA GLN A 21 -4.41 17.32 6.28
C GLN A 21 -5.10 16.70 5.07
N GLN A 22 -5.72 17.54 4.24
CA GLN A 22 -6.30 17.06 2.99
C GLN A 22 -5.18 16.44 2.15
N PRO A 23 -5.40 15.30 1.46
CA PRO A 23 -4.31 14.62 0.75
C PRO A 23 -3.66 15.54 -0.29
N THR A 24 -4.43 16.43 -0.91
CA THR A 24 -3.95 17.47 -1.82
C THR A 24 -2.86 18.35 -1.18
N SER A 25 -3.02 18.69 0.12
CA SER A 25 -2.01 19.46 0.84
C SER A 25 -0.71 18.66 1.11
N ALA A 26 -0.81 17.35 1.31
CA ALA A 26 0.36 16.48 1.42
C ALA A 26 1.09 16.35 0.08
N VAL A 27 0.35 16.20 -1.03
CA VAL A 27 0.95 16.19 -2.37
C VAL A 27 1.65 17.52 -2.67
N GLN A 28 1.02 18.66 -2.38
CA GLN A 28 1.63 19.98 -2.56
C GLN A 28 2.92 20.14 -1.74
N GLY A 29 2.93 19.68 -0.49
CA GLY A 29 4.12 19.68 0.35
C GLY A 29 5.24 18.85 -0.26
N TYR A 30 4.92 17.65 -0.75
CA TYR A 30 5.88 16.74 -1.38
C TYR A 30 6.47 17.33 -2.66
N VAL A 31 5.60 17.86 -3.53
CA VAL A 31 6.01 18.51 -4.78
C VAL A 31 6.93 19.70 -4.49
N SER A 32 6.59 20.53 -3.51
CA SER A 32 7.43 21.67 -3.10
C SER A 32 8.80 21.23 -2.58
N ALA A 33 8.86 20.18 -1.77
CA ALA A 33 10.12 19.63 -1.24
C ALA A 33 11.01 19.09 -2.38
N VAL A 34 10.44 18.37 -3.34
CA VAL A 34 11.17 17.86 -4.51
C VAL A 34 11.65 19.01 -5.41
N GLN A 35 10.79 20.00 -5.71
CA GLN A 35 11.16 21.15 -6.55
C GLN A 35 12.27 22.00 -5.93
N SER A 36 12.32 22.10 -4.60
CA SER A 36 13.37 22.82 -3.86
C SER A 36 14.64 21.99 -3.65
N ARG A 37 14.70 20.74 -4.10
CA ARG A 37 15.81 19.79 -3.85
C ARG A 37 16.08 19.57 -2.36
N ASP A 38 15.05 19.65 -1.53
CA ASP A 38 15.15 19.45 -0.09
C ASP A 38 14.94 17.96 0.25
N ALA A 39 16.02 17.17 0.19
CA ALA A 39 15.99 15.74 0.44
C ALA A 39 15.48 15.40 1.85
N SER A 40 15.86 16.20 2.86
CA SER A 40 15.41 16.00 4.25
C SER A 40 13.90 16.24 4.38
N ALA A 41 13.36 17.28 3.73
CA ALA A 41 11.92 17.51 3.71
C ALA A 41 11.17 16.37 3.00
N VAL A 42 11.68 15.84 1.89
CA VAL A 42 11.09 14.68 1.21
C VAL A 42 11.12 13.46 2.13
N TYR A 43 12.25 13.18 2.77
CA TYR A 43 12.41 12.06 3.70
C TYR A 43 11.44 12.15 4.88
N ALA A 44 11.26 13.34 5.46
CA ALA A 44 10.34 13.56 6.57
C ALA A 44 8.86 13.28 6.24
N MET A 45 8.49 13.33 4.95
CA MET A 45 7.14 13.04 4.47
C MET A 45 6.88 11.55 4.22
N LEU A 46 7.92 10.70 4.26
CA LEU A 46 7.77 9.26 4.08
C LEU A 46 7.17 8.59 5.32
N ASP A 47 6.44 7.50 5.08
CA ASP A 47 5.91 6.65 6.13
C ASP A 47 7.06 6.15 7.05
N PRO A 48 6.85 6.06 8.38
CA PRO A 48 7.89 5.56 9.29
C PRO A 48 8.47 4.20 8.89
N SER A 49 7.67 3.31 8.29
CA SER A 49 8.16 2.01 7.79
C SER A 49 9.19 2.16 6.67
N MET A 50 8.96 3.06 5.71
CA MET A 50 9.90 3.35 4.64
C MET A 50 11.19 4.02 5.15
N ARG A 51 11.09 4.87 6.17
CA ARG A 51 12.25 5.50 6.83
C ARG A 51 13.10 4.53 7.64
N MET A 52 12.57 3.37 8.04
CA MET A 52 13.37 2.37 8.76
C MET A 52 14.29 1.56 7.85
N GLU A 53 14.02 1.53 6.54
CA GLU A 53 14.79 0.73 5.57
C GLU A 53 16.05 1.45 5.05
N MET A 54 16.09 2.78 5.12
CA MET A 54 17.19 3.59 4.61
C MET A 54 17.45 4.76 5.56
N SER A 55 18.72 4.99 5.93
CA SER A 55 19.07 6.14 6.77
C SER A 55 18.82 7.45 6.01
N GLU A 56 18.69 8.58 6.73
CA GLU A 56 18.50 9.88 6.09
C GLU A 56 19.68 10.26 5.17
N ASP A 57 20.92 9.98 5.60
CA ASP A 57 22.12 10.20 4.81
C ASP A 57 22.14 9.35 3.52
N ASP A 58 21.73 8.07 3.62
CA ASP A 58 21.62 7.19 2.45
C ASP A 58 20.50 7.65 1.51
N PHE A 59 19.39 8.15 2.07
CA PHE A 59 18.28 8.72 1.29
C PHE A 59 18.74 9.96 0.53
N GLU A 60 19.52 10.85 1.15
CA GLU A 60 20.03 12.07 0.50
C GLU A 60 20.90 11.72 -0.71
N ALA A 61 21.85 10.79 -0.54
CA ALA A 61 22.70 10.31 -1.64
C ALA A 61 21.88 9.63 -2.76
N TRP A 62 20.86 8.85 -2.40
CA TRP A 62 19.93 8.24 -3.36
C TRP A 62 19.10 9.30 -4.08
N PHE A 63 18.56 10.28 -3.37
CA PHE A 63 17.71 11.33 -3.90
C PHE A 63 18.46 12.18 -4.92
N ASP A 64 19.70 12.57 -4.62
CA ASP A 64 20.55 13.33 -5.54
C ASP A 64 20.86 12.55 -6.82
N THR A 65 21.16 11.26 -6.68
CA THR A 65 21.45 10.37 -7.82
C THR A 65 20.21 10.15 -8.70
N ASN A 66 19.02 10.15 -8.10
CA ASN A 66 17.76 9.82 -8.77
C ASN A 66 16.84 11.03 -8.95
N TYR A 67 17.36 12.25 -8.83
CA TYR A 67 16.54 13.47 -8.75
C TYR A 67 15.57 13.63 -9.92
N ASP A 68 16.02 13.40 -11.15
CA ASP A 68 15.18 13.58 -12.34
C ASP A 68 13.98 12.62 -12.35
N MET A 69 14.16 11.40 -11.84
CA MET A 69 13.08 10.43 -11.66
C MET A 69 12.09 10.88 -10.59
N VAL A 70 12.58 11.35 -9.45
CA VAL A 70 11.73 11.83 -8.34
C VAL A 70 10.97 13.10 -8.76
N LEU A 71 11.60 13.99 -9.52
CA LEU A 71 10.96 15.19 -10.06
C LEU A 71 9.84 14.85 -11.05
N GLU A 72 10.05 13.86 -11.92
CA GLU A 72 9.01 13.41 -12.85
C GLU A 72 7.84 12.75 -12.10
N GLN A 73 8.12 11.97 -11.06
CA GLN A 73 7.09 11.43 -10.18
C GLN A 73 6.29 12.55 -9.49
N ALA A 74 6.96 13.58 -8.95
CA ALA A 74 6.31 14.72 -8.33
C ALA A 74 5.38 15.47 -9.30
N ARG A 75 5.82 15.71 -10.54
CA ARG A 75 4.96 16.32 -11.59
C ARG A 75 3.75 15.46 -11.94
N SER A 76 3.97 14.15 -12.02
CA SER A 76 2.91 13.17 -12.30
C SER A 76 1.84 13.14 -11.20
N LEU A 77 2.27 13.30 -9.93
CA LEU A 77 1.37 13.44 -8.79
C LEU A 77 0.64 14.79 -8.82
N GLU A 78 1.35 15.90 -9.04
CA GLU A 78 0.76 17.23 -9.14
C GLU A 78 -0.34 17.30 -10.19
N ALA A 79 -0.09 16.72 -11.38
CA ALA A 79 -1.06 16.70 -12.47
C ALA A 79 -2.33 15.88 -12.19
N ARG A 80 -2.33 15.05 -11.13
CA ARG A 80 -3.48 14.20 -10.74
C ARG A 80 -4.10 14.58 -9.41
N ALA A 81 -3.48 15.49 -8.65
CA ALA A 81 -3.88 15.86 -7.31
C ALA A 81 -5.02 16.90 -7.28
N ASP A 82 -6.03 16.69 -8.12
CA ASP A 82 -7.28 17.45 -8.07
C ASP A 82 -8.27 16.75 -7.12
N ASN A 83 -9.01 17.53 -6.34
CA ASN A 83 -9.91 17.01 -5.30
C ASN A 83 -10.97 16.01 -5.82
N ASP A 84 -11.32 16.06 -7.10
CA ASP A 84 -12.31 15.16 -7.72
C ASP A 84 -11.76 13.75 -8.00
N HIS A 85 -10.43 13.56 -7.94
CA HIS A 85 -9.76 12.30 -8.26
C HIS A 85 -9.02 11.67 -7.07
N VAL A 86 -9.04 12.34 -5.93
CA VAL A 86 -8.34 11.90 -4.72
C VAL A 86 -9.32 11.19 -3.80
N GLU A 87 -9.12 9.88 -3.63
CA GLU A 87 -9.86 9.07 -2.66
C GLU A 87 -9.04 8.94 -1.36
N VAL A 88 -9.69 9.15 -0.22
CA VAL A 88 -9.09 8.86 1.09
C VAL A 88 -9.63 7.53 1.59
N GLN A 89 -8.72 6.60 1.82
CA GLN A 89 -9.04 5.28 2.35
C GLN A 89 -8.36 5.07 3.71
N ALA A 90 -9.01 4.31 4.57
CA ALA A 90 -8.45 3.79 5.80
C ALA A 90 -8.55 2.26 5.78
N GLU A 91 -7.51 1.58 6.25
CA GLU A 91 -7.48 0.13 6.35
C GLU A 91 -7.45 -0.28 7.82
N ILE A 92 -8.39 -1.13 8.22
CA ILE A 92 -8.46 -1.70 9.57
C ILE A 92 -8.05 -3.17 9.46
N PRO A 93 -6.93 -3.57 10.08
CA PRO A 93 -6.56 -4.97 10.13
C PRO A 93 -7.58 -5.76 10.96
N LEU A 94 -8.08 -6.84 10.36
CA LEU A 94 -8.91 -7.85 10.99
C LEU A 94 -8.05 -9.08 11.33
N ASP A 95 -8.68 -10.11 11.87
CA ASP A 95 -8.03 -11.40 12.06
C ASP A 95 -7.59 -12.01 10.71
N MET A 96 -6.55 -12.86 10.79
CA MET A 96 -6.10 -13.68 9.67
C MET A 96 -5.64 -12.91 8.40
N GLY A 97 -5.21 -11.66 8.54
CA GLY A 97 -4.67 -10.88 7.42
C GLY A 97 -5.72 -10.27 6.51
N HIS A 98 -7.00 -10.30 6.90
CA HIS A 98 -8.03 -9.54 6.24
C HIS A 98 -7.94 -8.06 6.63
N LEU A 99 -8.29 -7.17 5.70
CA LEU A 99 -8.38 -5.73 5.94
C LEU A 99 -9.82 -5.29 5.67
N ALA A 100 -10.44 -4.59 6.62
CA ALA A 100 -11.64 -3.82 6.34
C ALA A 100 -11.21 -2.45 5.81
N ARG A 101 -11.63 -2.11 4.59
CA ARG A 101 -11.36 -0.79 4.00
C ARG A 101 -12.53 0.15 4.28
N LEU A 102 -12.22 1.40 4.54
CA LEU A 102 -13.19 2.49 4.66
C LEU A 102 -12.80 3.58 3.68
N SER A 103 -13.77 4.14 2.97
CA SER A 103 -13.56 5.31 2.11
C SER A 103 -14.23 6.54 2.71
N TRP A 104 -13.58 7.69 2.56
CA TRP A 104 -14.11 8.98 2.98
C TRP A 104 -14.90 9.61 1.82
N SER A 105 -16.18 9.88 2.06
CA SER A 105 -17.07 10.52 1.07
C SER A 105 -17.34 11.98 1.43
N GLY A 106 -16.28 12.77 1.66
CA GLY A 106 -16.35 14.21 1.91
C GLY A 106 -16.94 14.64 3.27
N SER A 107 -17.93 13.92 3.79
CA SER A 107 -18.57 14.18 5.10
C SER A 107 -18.60 12.97 6.02
N ASP A 108 -18.53 11.75 5.48
CA ASP A 108 -18.72 10.52 6.25
C ASP A 108 -17.77 9.41 5.80
N TRP A 109 -17.31 8.61 6.76
CA TRP A 109 -16.64 7.34 6.49
C TRP A 109 -17.68 6.28 6.13
N ARG A 110 -17.45 5.58 5.03
CA ARG A 110 -18.25 4.42 4.62
C ARG A 110 -17.38 3.18 4.62
N LEU A 111 -17.92 2.07 5.12
CA LEU A 111 -17.28 0.77 4.94
C LEU A 111 -17.24 0.50 3.44
N ASP A 112 -16.04 0.44 2.89
CA ASP A 112 -15.84 0.14 1.50
C ASP A 112 -15.95 -1.37 1.32
N ASN A 113 -17.14 -1.78 0.93
CA ASN A 113 -17.46 -3.17 0.63
C ASN A 113 -17.23 -3.48 -0.86
N GLN A 114 -16.31 -2.79 -1.56
CA GLN A 114 -16.05 -2.94 -3.01
C GLN A 114 -15.80 -4.38 -3.51
N HIS A 115 -15.67 -5.37 -2.61
CA HIS A 115 -15.82 -6.79 -2.94
C HIS A 115 -17.25 -7.25 -3.29
N LEU A 116 -18.24 -6.36 -3.20
CA LEU A 116 -19.55 -6.48 -3.81
C LEU A 116 -19.70 -5.46 -4.96
N THR A 117 -18.68 -5.35 -5.81
CA THR A 117 -18.96 -5.09 -7.22
C THR A 117 -19.76 -6.28 -7.72
N ARG A 118 -21.07 -6.27 -7.45
CA ARG A 118 -22.03 -7.07 -8.20
C ARG A 118 -21.82 -6.59 -9.63
N SER A 119 -21.02 -7.34 -10.39
CA SER A 119 -20.59 -7.00 -11.74
C SER A 119 -21.72 -6.29 -12.46
N ASP A 120 -21.53 -5.00 -12.79
CA ASP A 120 -22.42 -4.28 -13.71
C ASP A 120 -22.42 -4.92 -15.11
N GLN A 121 -21.52 -5.89 -15.33
CA GLN A 121 -21.45 -6.76 -16.48
C GLN A 121 -22.71 -7.63 -16.56
N LYS A 122 -23.64 -7.24 -17.43
CA LYS A 122 -24.90 -7.97 -17.67
C LYS A 122 -24.71 -9.09 -18.68
N THR A 123 -23.60 -9.08 -19.42
CA THR A 123 -23.29 -10.08 -20.46
C THR A 123 -21.86 -10.61 -20.38
N PRO A 124 -21.62 -11.86 -20.81
CA PRO A 124 -20.26 -12.42 -20.88
C PRO A 124 -19.27 -11.61 -21.73
N ARG A 125 -19.77 -10.90 -22.77
CA ARG A 125 -18.91 -10.08 -23.63
C ARG A 125 -18.37 -8.86 -22.89
N GLU A 126 -19.20 -8.23 -22.06
CA GLU A 126 -18.76 -7.10 -21.25
C GLU A 126 -17.75 -7.56 -20.19
N THR A 127 -17.99 -8.71 -19.53
CA THR A 127 -17.02 -9.34 -18.61
C THR A 127 -15.67 -9.63 -19.29
N LEU A 128 -15.68 -10.22 -20.49
CA LEU A 128 -14.45 -10.53 -21.23
C LEU A 128 -13.67 -9.26 -21.59
N THR A 129 -14.37 -8.20 -21.99
CA THR A 129 -13.76 -6.90 -22.32
C THR A 129 -13.11 -6.30 -21.08
N ALA A 130 -13.86 -6.24 -19.96
CA ALA A 130 -13.33 -5.75 -18.69
C ALA A 130 -12.13 -6.55 -18.18
N PHE A 131 -12.13 -7.87 -18.41
CA PHE A 131 -11.02 -8.74 -18.02
C PHE A 131 -9.77 -8.49 -18.86
N ALA A 132 -9.91 -8.33 -20.18
CA ALA A 132 -8.80 -7.99 -21.06
C ALA A 132 -8.20 -6.62 -20.70
N ASP A 133 -9.05 -5.62 -20.50
CA ASP A 133 -8.68 -4.28 -20.07
C ASP A 133 -7.92 -4.27 -18.74
N ALA A 134 -8.36 -5.09 -17.77
CA ALA A 134 -7.69 -5.20 -16.47
C ALA A 134 -6.32 -5.89 -16.58
N LEU A 135 -6.18 -6.90 -17.44
CA LEU A 135 -4.89 -7.53 -17.73
C LEU A 135 -3.90 -6.56 -18.37
N GLU A 136 -4.33 -5.75 -19.34
CA GLU A 136 -3.47 -4.75 -19.98
C GLU A 136 -2.94 -3.71 -18.99
N ARG A 137 -3.75 -3.34 -17.98
CA ARG A 137 -3.36 -2.38 -16.93
C ARG A 137 -2.62 -3.01 -15.75
N GLY A 138 -2.57 -4.34 -15.65
CA GLY A 138 -2.06 -5.03 -14.45
C GLY A 138 -2.93 -4.79 -13.20
N ASP A 139 -4.23 -4.57 -13.37
CA ASP A 139 -5.18 -4.32 -12.28
C ASP A 139 -5.64 -5.64 -11.65
N PHE A 140 -4.81 -6.17 -10.76
CA PHE A 140 -5.04 -7.47 -10.10
C PHE A 140 -6.32 -7.51 -9.26
N GLU A 141 -6.72 -6.38 -8.67
CA GLU A 141 -7.95 -6.31 -7.87
C GLU A 141 -9.17 -6.51 -8.77
N THR A 142 -9.25 -5.80 -9.89
CA THR A 142 -10.33 -5.98 -10.87
C THR A 142 -10.32 -7.39 -11.48
N ILE A 143 -9.13 -7.94 -11.79
CA ILE A 143 -8.99 -9.33 -12.29
C ILE A 143 -9.65 -10.32 -11.33
N LEU A 144 -9.30 -10.28 -10.04
CA LEU A 144 -9.90 -11.15 -9.01
C LEU A 144 -11.39 -10.84 -8.81
N GLY A 145 -11.77 -9.57 -8.96
CA GLY A 145 -13.15 -9.07 -8.95
C GLY A 145 -14.05 -9.71 -9.99
N LEU A 146 -13.51 -9.98 -11.19
CA LEU A 146 -14.26 -10.56 -12.31
C LEU A 146 -14.36 -12.09 -12.28
N LEU A 147 -13.55 -12.77 -11.46
CA LEU A 147 -13.65 -14.22 -11.27
C LEU A 147 -14.93 -14.62 -10.53
N SER A 148 -15.42 -15.82 -10.79
CA SER A 148 -16.47 -16.42 -9.96
C SER A 148 -16.00 -16.55 -8.51
N THR A 149 -16.94 -16.54 -7.56
CA THR A 149 -16.63 -16.74 -6.13
C THR A 149 -15.79 -18.01 -5.91
N GLU A 150 -16.15 -19.11 -6.57
CA GLU A 150 -15.41 -20.37 -6.49
C GLU A 150 -13.94 -20.22 -6.95
N ARG A 151 -13.71 -19.56 -8.11
CA ARG A 151 -12.37 -19.35 -8.64
C ARG A 151 -11.55 -18.40 -7.77
N ARG A 152 -12.16 -17.33 -7.28
CA ARG A 152 -11.53 -16.41 -6.32
C ARG A 152 -11.14 -17.13 -5.04
N SER A 153 -12.06 -17.92 -4.46
CA SER A 153 -11.78 -18.69 -3.25
C SER A 153 -10.66 -19.70 -3.44
N ALA A 154 -10.62 -20.42 -4.57
CA ALA A 154 -9.54 -21.35 -4.87
C ALA A 154 -8.17 -20.63 -4.90
N TYR A 155 -8.09 -19.48 -5.57
CA TYR A 155 -6.87 -18.66 -5.61
C TYR A 155 -6.45 -18.19 -4.21
N ILE A 156 -7.40 -17.69 -3.40
CA ILE A 156 -7.13 -17.25 -2.03
C ILE A 156 -6.59 -18.41 -1.20
N SER A 157 -7.23 -19.58 -1.26
CA SER A 157 -6.77 -20.77 -0.51
C SER A 157 -5.39 -21.26 -0.96
N GLU A 158 -5.05 -21.14 -2.25
CA GLU A 158 -3.69 -21.44 -2.72
C GLU A 158 -2.66 -20.48 -2.13
N MET A 159 -2.98 -19.18 -2.07
CA MET A 159 -2.11 -18.17 -1.46
C MET A 159 -1.98 -18.34 0.06
N GLU A 160 -3.06 -18.68 0.75
CA GLU A 160 -3.04 -19.02 2.19
C GLU A 160 -2.16 -20.24 2.44
N ALA A 161 -2.30 -21.29 1.64
CA ALA A 161 -1.45 -22.46 1.74
C ALA A 161 0.02 -22.13 1.48
N LEU A 162 0.32 -21.23 0.53
CA LEU A 162 1.69 -20.76 0.28
C LEU A 162 2.22 -19.96 1.48
N ARG A 163 1.45 -18.98 1.97
CA ARG A 163 1.79 -18.20 3.17
C ARG A 163 2.11 -19.11 4.34
N ASP A 164 1.28 -20.12 4.59
CA ASP A 164 1.48 -21.05 5.70
C ASP A 164 2.76 -21.88 5.53
N ARG A 165 3.13 -22.24 4.29
CA ARG A 165 4.40 -22.93 4.01
C ARG A 165 5.59 -22.01 4.27
N VAL A 166 5.56 -20.79 3.75
CA VAL A 166 6.63 -19.79 3.93
C VAL A 166 6.79 -19.43 5.41
N SER A 167 5.70 -19.20 6.12
CA SER A 167 5.72 -18.81 7.54
C SER A 167 6.27 -19.91 8.46
N ARG A 168 6.19 -21.17 8.02
CA ARG A 168 6.76 -22.33 8.73
C ARG A 168 8.22 -22.59 8.40
N ALA A 169 8.73 -22.03 7.30
CA ALA A 169 10.15 -22.10 7.00
C ALA A 169 10.86 -21.11 7.92
N ASP A 170 11.63 -21.62 8.90
CA ASP A 170 12.60 -20.75 9.54
C ASP A 170 13.68 -20.42 8.50
N GLY A 171 14.08 -19.15 8.41
CA GLY A 171 15.12 -18.72 7.45
C GLY A 171 16.50 -19.36 7.72
N GLY A 172 16.63 -20.25 8.71
CA GLY A 172 17.86 -20.95 9.06
C GLY A 172 18.31 -21.96 8.00
N GLY A 173 17.41 -22.37 7.10
CA GLY A 173 17.73 -23.25 5.98
C GLY A 173 18.27 -22.57 4.71
N ILE A 174 18.39 -21.23 4.69
CA ILE A 174 18.80 -20.51 3.47
C ILE A 174 20.27 -20.78 3.14
N VAL A 175 20.52 -21.40 1.98
CA VAL A 175 21.87 -21.62 1.45
C VAL A 175 22.16 -20.58 0.39
N THR A 176 23.12 -19.68 0.67
CA THR A 176 23.54 -18.61 -0.26
C THR A 176 24.80 -19.01 -1.05
N ARG A 177 24.82 -18.73 -2.35
CA ARG A 177 25.94 -18.96 -3.26
C ARG A 177 26.08 -17.79 -4.25
N GLY A 178 26.97 -16.85 -3.93
CA GLY A 178 27.18 -15.67 -4.76
C GLY A 178 25.92 -14.80 -4.81
N GLU A 179 25.39 -14.60 -6.02
CA GLU A 179 24.18 -13.80 -6.28
C GLU A 179 22.88 -14.63 -6.24
N GLU A 180 22.93 -15.90 -5.82
CA GLU A 180 21.76 -16.78 -5.69
C GLU A 180 21.65 -17.31 -4.25
N ALA A 181 20.42 -17.58 -3.80
CA ALA A 181 20.17 -18.30 -2.56
C ALA A 181 18.98 -19.25 -2.71
N ILE A 182 18.94 -20.31 -1.90
CA ILE A 182 17.86 -21.31 -1.93
C ILE A 182 17.37 -21.56 -0.52
N LEU A 183 16.05 -21.49 -0.32
CA LEU A 183 15.36 -21.93 0.90
C LEU A 183 14.60 -23.23 0.62
N PRO A 184 15.02 -24.37 1.20
CA PRO A 184 14.22 -25.58 1.18
C PRO A 184 12.98 -25.42 2.08
N LEU A 185 11.82 -25.85 1.59
CA LEU A 185 10.57 -25.91 2.34
C LEU A 185 10.33 -27.32 2.90
N PRO A 186 9.57 -27.47 4.00
CA PRO A 186 9.36 -28.77 4.65
C PRO A 186 8.73 -29.87 3.78
N ASN A 187 8.02 -29.50 2.70
CA ASN A 187 7.38 -30.42 1.77
C ASN A 187 8.27 -30.84 0.58
N GLY A 188 9.54 -30.40 0.57
CA GLY A 188 10.50 -30.68 -0.49
C GLY A 188 10.56 -29.61 -1.59
N ASP A 189 9.60 -28.68 -1.62
CA ASP A 189 9.64 -27.51 -2.50
C ASP A 189 10.82 -26.61 -2.12
N ARG A 190 11.18 -25.67 -2.99
CA ARG A 190 12.22 -24.68 -2.71
C ARG A 190 11.86 -23.30 -3.23
N ILE A 191 12.28 -22.28 -2.50
CA ILE A 191 12.23 -20.88 -2.95
C ILE A 191 13.63 -20.51 -3.42
N VAL A 192 13.74 -20.07 -4.67
CA VAL A 192 15.00 -19.59 -5.23
C VAL A 192 15.00 -18.07 -5.18
N PHE A 193 16.12 -17.53 -4.72
CA PHE A 193 16.36 -16.10 -4.64
C PHE A 193 17.49 -15.72 -5.59
N VAL A 194 17.37 -14.52 -6.17
CA VAL A 194 18.42 -13.89 -6.97
C VAL A 194 18.70 -12.50 -6.40
N ARG A 195 19.96 -12.08 -6.46
CA ARG A 195 20.36 -10.73 -6.09
C ARG A 195 20.41 -9.85 -7.33
N GLU A 196 19.59 -8.80 -7.31
CA GLU A 196 19.49 -7.83 -8.40
C GLU A 196 19.61 -6.42 -7.83
N ASN A 197 20.53 -5.61 -8.36
CA ASN A 197 20.79 -4.23 -7.92
C ASN A 197 21.01 -4.12 -6.40
N GLY A 198 21.70 -5.09 -5.80
CA GLY A 198 22.01 -5.12 -4.36
C GLY A 198 20.87 -5.65 -3.47
N ALA A 199 19.68 -5.93 -4.02
CA ALA A 199 18.53 -6.46 -3.29
C ALA A 199 18.27 -7.93 -3.62
N TRP A 200 17.91 -8.73 -2.60
CA TRP A 200 17.46 -10.10 -2.80
C TRP A 200 16.00 -10.12 -3.25
N LYS A 201 15.70 -10.90 -4.29
CA LYS A 201 14.35 -11.09 -4.86
C LYS A 201 14.03 -12.56 -4.96
N ILE A 202 12.73 -12.90 -4.90
CA ILE A 202 12.25 -14.25 -5.18
C ILE A 202 12.26 -14.45 -6.70
N GLN A 203 13.05 -15.40 -7.18
CA GLN A 203 13.12 -15.77 -8.59
C GLN A 203 12.05 -16.79 -8.95
N SER A 204 11.86 -17.82 -8.13
CA SER A 204 10.92 -18.91 -8.40
C SER A 204 10.49 -19.66 -7.14
N PHE A 205 9.34 -20.32 -7.24
CA PHE A 205 8.89 -21.38 -6.33
C PHE A 205 8.94 -22.69 -7.11
N GLU A 206 9.87 -23.57 -6.77
CA GLU A 206 10.08 -24.83 -7.48
C GLU A 206 9.48 -25.97 -6.66
N GLN A 207 8.61 -26.74 -7.31
CA GLN A 207 8.00 -27.91 -6.70
C GLN A 207 9.02 -29.06 -6.63
N ALA A 208 8.90 -29.91 -5.61
CA ALA A 208 9.64 -31.17 -5.61
C ALA A 208 9.22 -32.02 -6.83
N ASP A 209 10.18 -32.45 -7.64
CA ASP A 209 9.96 -33.46 -8.67
C ASP A 209 9.62 -34.79 -7.96
N TYR A 210 8.40 -35.29 -8.14
CA TYR A 210 7.95 -36.61 -7.66
C TYR A 210 7.90 -37.62 -8.81
#